data_AF-X1QYH4-F1
#
_entry.id   AF-X1QYH4-F1
#
_cell.length_a   1.000
_cell.length_b   1.000
_cell.length_c   1.000
_cell.angle_alpha   90.00
_cell.angle_beta   90.00
_cell.angle_gamma   90.00
#
_symmetry.space_group_name_H-M   'P 1'
#
loop_
_entity.id
_entity.type
_entity.pdbx_description
1 polymer ?
#
loop_
_entity_poly.entity_id
_entity_poly.type
_entity_poly.pdbx_seq_one_letter_code
_entity_poly.pdbx_strand_id
1 'polypeptide(L)'
;MLILVAAILVAVASLLYIGIRSNEMAVVMSAARDGAGNAIATLDAEYGCAIDIEQLGFDAGTITIHVKVRGGPPPDDNVIRDSLKDGILKFIHNAITGS
;
A
#
# COMPACT_ATOMS: atom_id res chain seq x y z
N MET A 1 -20.91 6.48 40.10
CA MET A 1 -20.75 5.33 39.18
C MET A 1 -20.93 5.70 37.71
N LEU A 2 -21.92 6.52 37.33
CA LEU A 2 -22.14 6.96 35.94
C LEU A 2 -20.89 7.56 35.26
N ILE A 3 -20.12 8.39 35.97
CA ILE A 3 -18.91 9.03 35.43
C ILE A 3 -17.82 7.99 35.11
N LEU A 4 -17.67 6.97 35.97
CA LEU A 4 -16.70 5.89 35.77
C LEU A 4 -17.07 5.05 34.54
N VAL A 5 -18.37 4.72 34.40
CA VAL A 5 -18.89 3.96 33.25
C VAL A 5 -18.70 4.74 31.95
N ALA A 6 -18.97 6.06 31.96
CA ALA A 6 -18.75 6.92 30.80
C ALA A 6 -17.26 6.99 30.40
N ALA A 7 -16.35 7.12 31.37
CA ALA A 7 -14.92 7.15 31.11
C ALA A 7 -14.40 5.83 30.50
N ILE A 8 -14.89 4.68 31.00
CA ILE A 8 -14.55 3.37 30.44
C ILE A 8 -15.07 3.25 29.00
N LEU A 9 -16.29 3.70 28.73
CA LEU A 9 -16.89 3.62 27.39
C LEU A 9 -16.08 4.44 26.37
N VAL A 10 -15.67 5.66 26.73
CA VAL A 10 -14.84 6.52 25.87
C VAL A 10 -13.47 5.90 25.60
N ALA A 11 -12.84 5.32 26.62
CA ALA A 11 -11.56 4.65 26.46
C ALA A 11 -11.65 3.45 25.51
N VAL A 12 -12.66 2.60 25.68
CA VAL A 12 -12.89 1.42 24.82
C VAL A 12 -13.21 1.83 23.38
N ALA A 13 -14.06 2.85 23.17
CA ALA A 13 -14.37 3.36 21.84
C ALA A 13 -13.12 3.91 21.14
N SER A 14 -12.25 4.60 21.89
CA SER A 14 -11.00 5.14 21.36
C SER A 14 -10.01 4.04 20.98
N LEU A 15 -9.85 3.01 21.83
CA LEU A 15 -9.03 1.83 21.55
C LEU A 15 -9.53 1.06 20.31
N LEU A 16 -10.85 0.88 20.18
CA LEU A 16 -11.45 0.25 19.01
C LEU A 16 -11.20 1.07 17.74
N TYR A 17 -11.39 2.38 17.79
CA TYR A 17 -11.14 3.27 16.65
C TYR A 17 -9.68 3.20 16.17
N ILE A 18 -8.72 3.21 17.11
CA ILE A 18 -7.29 3.07 16.79
C ILE A 18 -7.00 1.69 16.18
N GLY A 19 -7.58 0.62 16.74
CA GLY A 19 -7.41 -0.74 16.22
C GLY A 19 -7.96 -0.92 14.79
N ILE A 20 -9.13 -0.34 14.50
CA ILE A 20 -9.74 -0.37 13.17
C ILE A 20 -8.85 0.34 12.14
N ARG A 21 -8.41 1.57 12.44
CA ARG A 21 -7.49 2.29 11.54
C ARG A 21 -6.19 1.54 11.29
N SER A 22 -5.62 0.92 12.32
CA SER A 22 -4.39 0.15 12.19
C SER A 22 -4.57 -1.05 11.24
N ASN A 23 -5.73 -1.71 11.29
CA ASN A 23 -6.07 -2.81 10.39
C ASN A 23 -6.29 -2.32 8.95
N GLU A 24 -7.05 -1.24 8.76
CA GLU A 24 -7.27 -0.64 7.43
C GLU A 24 -5.94 -0.26 6.77
N MET A 25 -5.03 0.37 7.53
CA MET A 25 -3.69 0.73 7.04
C MET A 25 -2.86 -0.50 6.69
N ALA A 26 -2.89 -1.56 7.51
CA ALA A 26 -2.16 -2.80 7.23
C ALA A 26 -2.66 -3.48 5.93
N VAL A 27 -3.98 -3.49 5.72
CA VAL A 27 -4.61 -4.02 4.50
C VAL A 27 -4.18 -3.20 3.27
N VAL A 28 -4.27 -1.88 3.33
CA VAL A 28 -3.88 -0.98 2.23
C VAL A 28 -2.39 -1.13 1.90
N MET A 29 -1.52 -1.21 2.91
CA MET A 29 -0.08 -1.43 2.74
C MET A 29 0.23 -2.78 2.10
N SER A 30 -0.45 -3.85 2.52
CA SER A 30 -0.30 -5.18 1.91
C SER A 30 -0.72 -5.15 0.45
N ALA A 31 -1.91 -4.60 0.16
CA ALA A 31 -2.43 -4.48 -1.19
C ALA A 31 -1.52 -3.64 -2.09
N ALA A 32 -0.95 -2.54 -1.56
CA ALA A 32 0.01 -1.72 -2.29
C ALA A 32 1.27 -2.50 -2.64
N ARG A 33 1.80 -3.29 -1.70
CA ARG A 33 2.96 -4.14 -1.94
C ARG A 33 2.66 -5.21 -3.00
N ASP A 34 1.50 -5.86 -2.91
CA ASP A 34 1.10 -6.91 -3.86
C ASP A 34 0.88 -6.33 -5.27
N GLY A 35 0.21 -5.18 -5.37
CA GLY A 35 0.00 -4.47 -6.63
C GLY A 35 1.30 -3.97 -7.25
N ALA A 36 2.22 -3.43 -6.45
CA ALA A 36 3.55 -3.05 -6.91
C ALA A 36 4.35 -4.27 -7.40
N GLY A 37 4.33 -5.39 -6.65
CA GLY A 37 5.00 -6.63 -7.04
C GLY A 37 4.46 -7.21 -8.35
N ASN A 38 3.13 -7.14 -8.56
CA ASN A 38 2.50 -7.59 -9.80
C ASN A 38 2.90 -6.74 -11.02
N ALA A 39 2.90 -5.41 -10.86
CA ALA A 39 3.34 -4.48 -11.90
C ALA A 39 4.83 -4.67 -12.23
N ILE A 40 5.68 -4.83 -11.21
CA ILE A 40 7.11 -5.14 -11.36
C ILE A 40 7.32 -6.42 -12.17
N ALA A 41 6.62 -7.51 -11.81
CA ALA A 41 6.76 -8.78 -12.54
C ALA A 41 6.37 -8.66 -14.01
N THR A 42 5.39 -7.80 -14.32
CA THR A 42 4.97 -7.53 -15.70
C THR A 42 6.03 -6.73 -16.45
N LEU A 43 6.58 -5.68 -15.83
CA LEU A 43 7.66 -4.86 -16.40
C LEU A 43 8.96 -5.67 -16.61
N ASP A 44 9.34 -6.50 -15.65
CA ASP A 44 10.48 -7.40 -15.76
C ASP A 44 10.33 -8.38 -16.93
N ALA A 45 9.13 -8.95 -17.11
CA ALA A 45 8.85 -9.86 -18.21
C ALA A 45 8.85 -9.17 -19.58
N GLU A 46 8.39 -7.93 -19.65
CA GLU A 46 8.27 -7.18 -20.91
C GLU A 46 9.59 -6.55 -21.36
N TYR A 47 10.37 -6.00 -20.43
CA TYR A 47 11.58 -5.22 -20.74
C TYR A 47 12.88 -5.95 -20.40
N GLY A 48 12.82 -7.11 -19.73
CA GLY A 48 14.01 -7.85 -19.31
C GLY A 48 14.89 -7.10 -18.31
N CYS A 49 14.33 -6.11 -17.61
CA CYS A 49 14.96 -5.47 -16.46
C CYS A 49 14.63 -6.25 -15.18
N ALA A 50 15.26 -5.85 -14.08
CA ALA A 50 14.91 -6.27 -12.72
C ALA A 50 14.53 -5.02 -11.92
N ILE A 51 13.29 -4.92 -11.46
CA ILE A 51 12.80 -3.82 -10.63
C ILE A 51 12.57 -4.34 -9.20
N ASP A 52 13.20 -3.73 -8.21
CA ASP A 52 13.05 -4.10 -6.80
C ASP A 52 12.43 -2.96 -6.00
N ILE A 53 11.57 -3.30 -5.03
CA ILE A 53 11.06 -2.35 -4.03
C ILE A 53 12.10 -2.20 -2.92
N GLU A 54 12.78 -1.06 -2.84
CA GLU A 54 13.72 -0.77 -1.76
C GLU A 54 13.00 -0.34 -0.48
N GLN A 55 11.95 0.48 -0.62
CA GLN A 55 11.20 1.00 0.51
C GLN A 55 9.74 1.22 0.15
N LEU A 56 8.86 0.92 1.09
CA LEU A 56 7.44 1.22 1.02
C LEU A 56 7.03 1.90 2.33
N GLY A 57 6.46 3.09 2.22
CA GLY A 57 6.06 3.92 3.35
C GLY A 57 4.64 4.44 3.18
N PHE A 58 3.98 4.69 4.30
CA PHE A 58 2.67 5.33 4.35
C PHE A 58 2.73 6.48 5.35
N ASP A 59 2.41 7.68 4.89
CA ASP A 59 2.30 8.87 5.74
C ASP A 59 1.11 9.72 5.32
N ALA A 60 0.25 10.06 6.27
CA ALA A 60 -0.91 10.93 6.08
C ALA A 60 -1.79 10.62 4.84
N GLY A 61 -1.97 9.34 4.49
CA GLY A 61 -2.76 8.94 3.31
C GLY A 61 -1.96 8.88 2.00
N THR A 62 -0.68 9.20 2.04
CA THR A 62 0.25 9.10 0.92
C THR A 62 1.06 7.81 1.02
N ILE A 63 0.99 6.97 0.00
CA ILE A 63 1.87 5.81 -0.15
C ILE A 63 3.09 6.25 -0.96
N THR A 64 4.28 6.08 -0.38
CA THR A 64 5.55 6.34 -1.05
C THR A 64 6.25 5.02 -1.30
N ILE A 65 6.67 4.78 -2.55
CA ILE A 65 7.41 3.59 -2.94
C ILE A 65 8.70 4.03 -3.61
N HIS A 66 9.81 3.52 -3.10
CA HIS A 66 11.11 3.63 -3.72
C HIS A 66 11.41 2.33 -4.44
N VAL A 67 11.65 2.44 -5.73
CA VAL A 67 12.03 1.31 -6.58
C VAL A 67 13.44 1.51 -7.13
N LYS A 68 14.15 0.41 -7.29
CA LYS A 68 15.45 0.35 -7.92
C LYS A 68 15.34 -0.48 -9.18
N VAL A 69 15.78 0.08 -10.29
CA VAL A 69 15.83 -0.62 -11.58
C VAL A 69 17.24 -1.08 -11.85
N ARG A 70 17.42 -2.34 -12.22
CA ARG A 70 18.71 -2.98 -12.48
C ARG A 70 18.65 -3.80 -13.77
N GLY A 71 19.68 -3.68 -14.61
CA GLY A 71 19.79 -4.47 -15.85
C GLY A 71 18.81 -4.04 -16.94
N GLY A 72 19.09 -4.51 -18.16
CA GLY A 72 18.34 -4.16 -19.38
C GLY A 72 18.43 -2.67 -19.75
N PRO A 73 17.98 -2.29 -20.95
CA PRO A 73 17.53 -0.92 -21.19
C PRO A 73 16.18 -0.74 -20.46
N PRO A 74 16.14 0.00 -19.34
CA PRO A 74 14.89 0.16 -18.63
C PRO A 74 13.87 0.91 -19.49
N PRO A 75 12.57 0.64 -19.33
CA PRO A 75 11.55 1.52 -19.87
C PRO A 75 11.68 2.92 -19.27
N ASP A 76 11.07 3.90 -19.94
CA ASP A 76 11.04 5.28 -19.45
C ASP A 76 10.47 5.33 -18.02
N ASP A 77 11.04 6.19 -17.17
CA ASP A 77 10.62 6.37 -15.77
C ASP A 77 9.11 6.65 -15.65
N ASN A 78 8.51 7.32 -16.65
CA ASN A 78 7.07 7.54 -16.73
C ASN A 78 6.29 6.23 -16.85
N VAL A 79 6.75 5.32 -17.72
CA VAL A 79 6.10 4.02 -17.93
C VAL A 79 6.17 3.18 -16.66
N ILE A 80 7.35 3.13 -16.01
CA ILE A 80 7.52 2.42 -14.74
C ILE A 80 6.57 2.98 -13.68
N ARG A 81 6.54 4.31 -13.54
CA ARG A 81 5.68 5.00 -12.58
C ARG A 81 4.20 4.74 -12.84
N ASP A 82 3.75 4.85 -14.08
CA ASP A 82 2.33 4.71 -14.43
C ASP A 82 1.87 3.26 -14.24
N SER A 83 2.66 2.28 -14.70
CA SER A 83 2.38 0.87 -14.48
C SER A 83 2.34 0.49 -13.00
N LEU A 84 3.31 0.97 -12.20
CA LEU A 84 3.30 0.77 -10.76
C LEU A 84 2.04 1.40 -10.14
N LYS A 85 1.75 2.65 -10.46
CA LYS A 85 0.61 3.38 -9.91
C LYS A 85 -0.71 2.68 -10.22
N ASP A 86 -0.93 2.26 -11.45
CA ASP A 86 -2.16 1.56 -11.85
C ASP A 86 -2.28 0.19 -11.16
N GLY A 87 -1.19 -0.58 -11.10
CA GLY A 87 -1.16 -1.86 -10.39
C GLY A 87 -1.48 -1.71 -8.90
N ILE A 88 -0.85 -0.74 -8.24
CA ILE A 88 -1.06 -0.44 -6.82
C ILE A 88 -2.51 0.00 -6.57
N LEU A 89 -3.01 0.97 -7.34
CA LEU A 89 -4.37 1.49 -7.16
C LEU A 89 -5.42 0.41 -7.38
N LYS A 90 -5.22 -0.47 -8.36
CA LYS A 90 -6.12 -1.61 -8.61
C LYS A 90 -6.20 -2.54 -7.41
N PHE A 91 -5.05 -2.94 -6.85
CA PHE A 91 -5.03 -3.85 -5.70
C PHE A 91 -5.57 -3.20 -4.43
N ILE A 92 -5.25 -1.93 -4.18
CA ILE A 92 -5.81 -1.18 -3.05
C ILE A 92 -7.33 -1.08 -3.19
N HIS A 93 -7.82 -0.72 -4.38
CA HIS A 93 -9.25 -0.65 -4.64
C HIS A 93 -9.93 -1.99 -4.33
N ASN A 94 -9.40 -3.10 -4.86
CA ASN A 94 -9.93 -4.44 -4.62
C ASN A 94 -9.90 -4.83 -3.14
N ALA A 95 -8.85 -4.47 -2.41
CA ALA A 95 -8.75 -4.72 -0.97
C ALA A 95 -9.78 -3.93 -0.15
N ILE A 96 -10.15 -2.72 -0.60
CA ILE A 96 -11.17 -1.88 0.04
C ILE A 96 -12.58 -2.35 -0.34
N THR A 97 -12.83 -2.70 -1.60
CA THR A 97 -14.16 -3.10 -2.10
C THR A 97 -14.45 -4.59 -1.92
N GLY A 98 -13.45 -5.40 -1.56
CA GLY A 98 -13.57 -6.85 -1.41
C GLY A 98 -13.83 -7.58 -2.73
N SER A 99 -13.28 -7.08 -3.83
CA SER A 99 -13.53 -7.55 -5.21
C SER A 99 -12.36 -8.30 -5.82
#